data_AF-A0A2R6CZF3-F1
#
_entry.id   AF-A0A2R6CZF3-F1
#
_cell.length_a   1.000
_cell.length_b   1.000
_cell.length_c   1.000
_cell.angle_alpha   90.00
_cell.angle_beta   90.00
_cell.angle_gamma   90.00
#
_symmetry.space_group_name_H-M   'P 1'
#
loop_
_entity.id
_entity.type
_entity.pdbx_description
1 polymer ?
#
loop_
_entity_poly.entity_id
_entity_poly.type
_entity_poly.pdbx_seq_one_letter_code
_entity_poly.pdbx_strand_id
1 'polypeptide(L)'
;MASTTPAVPAPEPPDSPDAWYAPSVHDQYALGSGVVATVRSEGGGFVYEVREPSLSWRAERDLEAVFEHFSDADPRRPRTRQGAAERLRAGFDPKYERAIDQLVDCSAAERRRLEYHALAELKCLGELTPHALDDRLEMASLADGELLVHLTDYAPAATGIEEPEFGDRFCAERIERYTVPFAGYEIPVVRYRERSLGGDPFERKYAVLEPGLLPGDERLIEECKERVWEVGIRGVESATAFEDRAAIVRERAERLLSRRLTARNPRAWLDATRYRLRDLLAEHGLAVPPVDHRYADDRLEDLLYYVLRDLTGYSQLTVPIRDPSLEDIEANCVGERIKVVPRGGTREPTNLLFDDEDAFVNVVTQLA
;
A
#
# COMPACT_ATOMS: atom_id res chain seq x y z
N MET A 1 -26.10 55.33 -23.31
CA MET A 1 -24.66 55.01 -23.41
C MET A 1 -24.49 53.56 -23.00
N ALA A 2 -24.03 52.71 -23.90
CA ALA A 2 -23.86 51.28 -23.65
C ALA A 2 -22.64 51.07 -22.74
N SER A 3 -22.85 50.32 -21.65
CA SER A 3 -21.78 49.91 -20.72
C SER A 3 -20.91 48.86 -21.41
N THR A 4 -19.70 49.24 -21.81
CA THR A 4 -18.66 48.29 -22.23
C THR A 4 -18.10 47.60 -20.98
N THR A 5 -18.54 46.37 -20.74
CA THR A 5 -17.89 45.47 -19.79
C THR A 5 -16.45 45.24 -20.26
N PRO A 6 -15.41 45.47 -19.45
CA PRO A 6 -14.04 45.20 -19.86
C PRO A 6 -13.91 43.69 -20.14
N ALA A 7 -13.60 43.35 -21.39
CA ALA A 7 -13.32 41.98 -21.78
C ALA A 7 -11.93 41.62 -21.25
N VAL A 8 -11.88 40.73 -20.26
CA VAL A 8 -10.62 40.11 -19.81
C VAL A 8 -10.15 39.19 -20.94
N PRO A 9 -8.94 39.37 -21.48
CA PRO A 9 -8.42 38.48 -22.52
C PRO A 9 -8.33 37.03 -22.00
N ALA A 10 -8.45 36.06 -22.92
CA ALA A 10 -8.25 34.66 -22.57
C ALA A 10 -6.84 34.47 -21.99
N PRO A 11 -6.64 33.58 -21.01
CA PRO A 11 -5.31 33.30 -20.49
C PRO A 11 -4.40 32.82 -21.63
N GLU A 12 -3.24 33.45 -21.72
CA GLU A 12 -2.15 33.00 -22.61
C GLU A 12 -1.71 31.58 -22.21
N PRO A 13 -1.32 30.73 -23.18
CA PRO A 13 -0.67 29.45 -22.92
C PRO A 13 0.60 29.59 -22.05
N PRO A 14 0.96 28.60 -21.21
CA PRO A 14 2.12 28.71 -20.30
C PRO A 14 3.45 28.92 -21.00
N ASP A 15 3.55 28.45 -22.24
CA ASP A 15 4.70 28.56 -23.13
C ASP A 15 4.73 29.89 -23.92
N SER A 16 3.71 30.74 -23.77
CA SER A 16 3.65 32.06 -24.40
C SER A 16 4.58 33.04 -23.67
N PRO A 17 5.50 33.74 -24.37
CA PRO A 17 6.32 34.78 -23.75
C PRO A 17 5.50 35.98 -23.26
N ASP A 18 4.24 36.09 -23.70
CA ASP A 18 3.27 37.10 -23.28
C ASP A 18 2.41 36.64 -22.08
N ALA A 19 2.64 35.43 -21.55
CA ALA A 19 1.96 34.93 -20.36
C ALA A 19 2.33 35.75 -19.12
N TRP A 20 1.29 36.31 -18.49
CA TRP A 20 1.42 37.20 -17.32
C TRP A 20 1.84 36.50 -16.01
N TYR A 21 1.96 35.17 -16.01
CA TYR A 21 2.33 34.38 -14.83
C TYR A 21 3.78 33.90 -14.93
N ALA A 22 4.65 34.57 -14.17
CA ALA A 22 6.03 34.17 -13.85
C ALA A 22 6.89 33.66 -15.03
N PRO A 23 7.70 34.52 -15.68
CA PRO A 23 8.58 34.17 -16.82
C PRO A 23 9.55 33.01 -16.58
N SER A 24 9.73 32.60 -15.33
CA SER A 24 10.55 31.45 -14.94
C SER A 24 9.80 30.11 -15.01
N VAL A 25 8.47 30.09 -15.16
CA VAL A 25 7.66 28.85 -15.22
C VAL A 25 7.66 28.32 -16.64
N HIS A 26 8.08 27.07 -16.81
CA HIS A 26 8.14 26.38 -18.12
C HIS A 26 6.93 25.47 -18.33
N ASP A 27 6.44 24.84 -17.25
CA ASP A 27 5.28 23.97 -17.33
C ASP A 27 4.50 23.97 -16.01
N GLN A 28 3.19 23.78 -16.11
CA GLN A 28 2.29 23.63 -14.98
C GLN A 28 1.11 22.74 -15.38
N TYR A 29 0.94 21.63 -14.68
CA TYR A 29 -0.07 20.62 -15.02
C TYR A 29 -0.62 19.90 -13.81
N ALA A 30 -1.85 19.40 -13.94
CA ALA A 30 -2.52 18.64 -12.90
C ALA A 30 -2.06 17.17 -12.91
N LEU A 31 -1.68 16.65 -11.75
CA LEU A 31 -1.32 15.24 -11.53
C LEU A 31 -2.51 14.36 -11.10
N GLY A 32 -3.66 14.99 -10.82
CA GLY A 32 -4.84 14.32 -10.24
C GLY A 32 -4.99 14.63 -8.74
N SER A 33 -6.15 14.28 -8.17
CA SER A 33 -6.45 14.49 -6.73
C SER A 33 -6.26 15.92 -6.19
N GLY A 34 -6.31 16.92 -7.08
CA GLY A 34 -6.08 18.32 -6.71
C GLY A 34 -4.61 18.72 -6.63
N VAL A 35 -3.69 17.83 -7.02
CA VAL A 35 -2.25 18.03 -7.07
C VAL A 35 -1.85 18.70 -8.39
N VAL A 36 -0.98 19.71 -8.31
CA VAL A 36 -0.45 20.45 -9.47
C VAL A 36 1.07 20.47 -9.40
N ALA A 37 1.73 19.99 -10.45
CA ALA A 37 3.17 20.12 -10.64
C ALA A 37 3.50 21.43 -11.36
N THR A 38 4.62 22.04 -11.02
CA THR A 38 5.18 23.22 -11.69
C THR A 38 6.66 23.01 -11.91
N VAL A 39 7.12 23.18 -13.15
CA VAL A 39 8.54 23.20 -13.51
C VAL A 39 8.94 24.64 -13.74
N ARG A 40 9.94 25.14 -13.00
CA ARG A 40 10.45 26.49 -13.17
C ARG A 40 11.96 26.51 -13.24
N SER A 41 12.53 27.49 -13.94
CA SER A 41 13.98 27.74 -13.95
C SER A 41 14.37 28.65 -12.81
N GLU A 42 15.42 28.29 -12.07
CA GLU A 42 16.01 29.11 -11.01
C GLU A 42 17.53 28.93 -11.01
N GLY A 43 18.29 30.03 -10.92
CA GLY A 43 19.75 29.96 -10.77
C GLY A 43 20.52 29.26 -11.91
N GLY A 44 19.91 29.09 -13.09
CA GLY A 44 20.48 28.34 -14.20
C GLY A 44 20.20 26.83 -14.19
N GLY A 45 19.42 26.35 -13.23
CA GLY A 45 18.87 24.98 -13.18
C GLY A 45 17.34 24.97 -13.23
N PHE A 46 16.75 23.78 -13.03
CA PHE A 46 15.31 23.58 -12.92
C PHE A 46 14.91 23.23 -11.49
N VAL A 47 13.73 23.68 -11.10
CA VAL A 47 13.06 23.34 -9.85
C VAL A 47 11.72 22.71 -10.20
N TYR A 48 11.42 21.59 -9.55
CA TYR A 48 10.17 20.87 -9.65
C TYR A 48 9.41 21.01 -8.34
N GLU A 49 8.29 21.73 -8.38
CA GLU A 49 7.45 21.97 -7.21
C GLU A 49 6.10 21.30 -7.38
N VAL A 50 5.59 20.74 -6.30
CA VAL A 50 4.24 20.19 -6.27
C VAL A 50 3.39 20.92 -5.24
N ARG A 51 2.19 21.31 -5.67
CA ARG A 51 1.16 21.89 -4.80
C ARG A 51 0.06 20.89 -4.57
N GLU A 52 -0.21 20.62 -3.30
CA GLU A 52 -1.22 19.68 -2.84
C GLU A 52 -2.59 20.36 -2.62
N PRO A 53 -3.70 19.58 -2.55
CA PRO A 53 -5.00 20.12 -2.20
C PRO A 53 -5.00 20.72 -0.78
N SER A 54 -5.46 21.97 -0.66
CA SER A 54 -5.53 22.63 0.65
C SER A 54 -6.64 22.08 1.54
N LEU A 55 -6.34 21.96 2.83
CA LEU A 55 -7.32 21.63 3.87
C LEU A 55 -7.83 22.90 4.55
N SER A 56 -9.03 22.82 5.11
CA SER A 56 -9.46 23.82 6.09
C SER A 56 -8.90 23.45 7.47
N TRP A 57 -8.87 24.41 8.39
CA TRP A 57 -8.47 24.15 9.77
C TRP A 57 -9.29 23.03 10.45
N ARG A 58 -10.56 22.82 10.04
CA ARG A 58 -11.38 21.72 10.59
C ARG A 58 -10.92 20.39 10.04
N ALA A 59 -10.69 20.32 8.73
CA ALA A 59 -10.20 19.12 8.08
C ALA A 59 -8.80 18.72 8.55
N GLU A 60 -7.94 19.69 8.89
CA GLU A 60 -6.64 19.43 9.52
C GLU A 60 -6.80 18.73 10.88
N ARG A 61 -7.77 19.17 11.71
CA ARG A 61 -8.07 18.52 13.00
C ARG A 61 -8.68 17.13 12.82
N ASP A 62 -9.59 16.98 11.87
CA ASP A 62 -10.18 15.69 11.54
C ASP A 62 -9.10 14.71 11.05
N LEU A 63 -8.13 15.20 10.26
CA LEU A 63 -6.98 14.42 9.79
C LEU A 63 -6.06 14.03 10.95
N GLU A 64 -5.81 14.92 11.91
CA GLU A 64 -5.04 14.61 13.12
C GLU A 64 -5.70 13.47 13.92
N ALA A 65 -7.03 13.50 14.09
CA ALA A 65 -7.78 12.42 14.74
C ALA A 65 -7.70 11.09 13.96
N VAL A 66 -7.66 11.15 12.62
CA VAL A 66 -7.41 9.97 11.79
C VAL A 66 -6.01 9.43 12.03
N PHE A 67 -4.96 10.25 12.04
CA PHE A 67 -3.60 9.80 12.30
C PHE A 67 -3.43 9.23 13.71
N GLU A 68 -4.05 9.83 14.71
CA GLU A 68 -4.07 9.30 16.08
C GLU A 68 -4.75 7.92 16.14
N HIS A 69 -5.88 7.74 15.44
CA HIS A 69 -6.54 6.44 15.39
C HIS A 69 -5.67 5.34 14.78
N PHE A 70 -4.87 5.68 13.77
CA PHE A 70 -4.02 4.73 13.04
C PHE A 70 -2.57 4.65 13.54
N SER A 71 -2.22 5.34 14.63
CA SER A 71 -0.83 5.40 15.13
C SER A 71 -0.21 4.03 15.42
N ASP A 72 -1.04 3.10 15.88
CA ASP A 72 -0.63 1.76 16.29
C ASP A 72 -0.78 0.72 15.15
N ALA A 73 -1.24 1.14 13.97
CA ALA A 73 -1.34 0.24 12.81
C ALA A 73 -0.01 0.23 12.05
N ASP A 74 0.53 -0.94 11.72
CA ASP A 74 1.69 -1.07 10.82
C ASP A 74 1.28 -0.67 9.38
N PRO A 75 1.67 0.53 8.90
CA PRO A 75 1.32 0.95 7.57
C PRO A 75 2.26 0.23 6.62
N ARG A 76 1.79 -0.86 6.01
CA ARG A 76 2.53 -1.55 4.94
C ARG A 76 2.64 -0.65 3.71
N ARG A 77 3.60 0.26 3.68
CA ARG A 77 3.86 1.25 2.63
C ARG A 77 4.38 0.60 1.34
N PRO A 78 4.18 1.25 0.16
CA PRO A 78 4.69 0.74 -1.10
C PRO A 78 6.22 0.74 -1.08
N ARG A 79 6.82 -0.11 -1.92
CA ARG A 79 8.28 -0.24 -2.05
C ARG A 79 8.84 0.57 -3.21
N THR A 80 7.97 1.09 -4.08
CA THR A 80 8.36 1.88 -5.25
C THR A 80 7.43 3.07 -5.43
N ARG A 81 7.91 4.09 -6.16
CA ARG A 81 7.11 5.23 -6.63
C ARG A 81 5.83 4.80 -7.35
N GLN A 82 5.94 3.84 -8.27
CA GLN A 82 4.78 3.34 -9.03
C GLN A 82 3.74 2.71 -8.09
N GLY A 83 4.20 2.00 -7.05
CA GLY A 83 3.31 1.43 -6.03
C GLY A 83 2.56 2.49 -5.22
N ALA A 84 3.17 3.65 -4.96
CA ALA A 84 2.50 4.77 -4.30
C ALA A 84 1.43 5.40 -5.19
N ALA A 85 1.74 5.65 -6.47
CA ALA A 85 0.77 6.17 -7.42
C ALA A 85 -0.42 5.22 -7.63
N GLU A 86 -0.16 3.91 -7.75
CA GLU A 86 -1.21 2.88 -7.86
C GLU A 86 -2.14 2.89 -6.64
N ARG A 87 -1.59 2.99 -5.43
CA ARG A 87 -2.38 3.03 -4.19
C ARG A 87 -3.20 4.30 -4.06
N LEU A 88 -2.62 5.46 -4.36
CA LEU A 88 -3.38 6.71 -4.30
C LEU A 88 -4.56 6.70 -5.29
N ARG A 89 -4.35 6.16 -6.51
CA ARG A 89 -5.39 6.02 -7.52
C ARG A 89 -6.47 5.01 -7.11
N ALA A 90 -6.09 3.94 -6.42
CA ALA A 90 -7.03 2.93 -5.92
C ALA A 90 -7.88 3.44 -4.76
N GLY A 91 -7.34 4.31 -3.92
CA GLY A 91 -8.02 4.80 -2.72
C GLY A 91 -7.86 3.85 -1.52
N PHE A 92 -8.68 4.07 -0.49
CA PHE A 92 -8.72 3.21 0.68
C PHE A 92 -9.56 1.95 0.43
N ASP A 93 -9.15 0.82 1.01
CA ASP A 93 -10.04 -0.33 1.10
C ASP A 93 -11.26 0.04 1.97
N PRO A 94 -12.47 -0.49 1.69
CA PRO A 94 -13.72 -0.12 2.39
C PRO A 94 -13.70 -0.24 3.91
N LYS A 95 -12.81 -1.06 4.49
CA LYS A 95 -12.63 -1.13 5.96
C LYS A 95 -11.97 0.12 6.55
N TYR A 96 -11.05 0.75 5.81
CA TYR A 96 -10.42 2.01 6.20
C TYR A 96 -11.38 3.16 5.98
N GLU A 97 -12.10 3.20 4.86
CA GLU A 97 -13.14 4.20 4.61
C GLU A 97 -14.16 4.24 5.75
N ARG A 98 -14.68 3.06 6.15
CA ARG A 98 -15.61 2.94 7.28
C ARG A 98 -15.03 3.41 8.61
N ALA A 99 -13.73 3.21 8.84
CA ALA A 99 -13.07 3.68 10.06
C ALA A 99 -12.90 5.20 10.04
N ILE A 100 -12.46 5.76 8.90
CA ILE A 100 -12.29 7.21 8.70
C ILE A 100 -13.64 7.93 8.81
N ASP A 101 -14.69 7.42 8.17
CA ASP A 101 -16.02 8.03 8.18
C ASP A 101 -16.67 8.05 9.58
N GLN A 102 -16.16 7.26 10.53
CA GLN A 102 -16.57 7.32 11.94
C GLN A 102 -15.86 8.44 12.73
N LEU A 103 -14.74 8.94 12.22
CA LEU A 103 -13.89 9.94 12.87
C LEU A 103 -14.14 11.34 12.32
N VAL A 104 -14.59 11.45 11.07
CA VAL A 104 -14.68 12.74 10.36
C VAL A 104 -16.15 13.14 10.13
N ASP A 105 -16.43 14.43 10.28
CA ASP A 105 -17.74 15.03 9.96
C ASP A 105 -17.53 16.22 9.02
N CYS A 106 -17.41 15.93 7.73
CA CYS A 106 -17.06 16.93 6.74
C CYS A 106 -17.84 16.77 5.42
N SER A 107 -17.86 17.84 4.62
CA SER A 107 -18.53 17.81 3.31
C SER A 107 -17.81 16.85 2.36
N ALA A 108 -18.50 16.36 1.33
CA ALA A 108 -17.89 15.47 0.34
C ALA A 108 -16.64 16.05 -0.35
N ALA A 109 -16.57 17.38 -0.53
CA ALA A 109 -15.40 18.04 -1.11
C ALA A 109 -14.22 18.11 -0.13
N GLU A 110 -14.51 18.33 1.15
CA GLU A 110 -13.52 18.28 2.23
C GLU A 110 -12.99 16.86 2.41
N ARG A 111 -13.89 15.88 2.44
CA ARG A 111 -13.62 14.46 2.60
C ARG A 111 -12.65 13.92 1.55
N ARG A 112 -12.78 14.34 0.29
CA ARG A 112 -11.84 13.96 -0.79
C ARG A 112 -10.43 14.51 -0.57
N ARG A 113 -10.30 15.72 -0.01
CA ARG A 113 -9.01 16.34 0.26
C ARG A 113 -8.36 15.72 1.50
N LEU A 114 -9.15 15.48 2.54
CA LEU A 114 -8.72 14.72 3.71
C LEU A 114 -8.25 13.32 3.31
N GLU A 115 -8.98 12.64 2.44
CA GLU A 115 -8.61 11.32 1.94
C GLU A 115 -7.26 11.30 1.22
N TYR A 116 -7.00 12.30 0.37
CA TYR A 116 -5.71 12.45 -0.28
C TYR A 116 -4.56 12.48 0.74
N HIS A 117 -4.67 13.35 1.76
CA HIS A 117 -3.65 13.49 2.81
C HIS A 117 -3.54 12.23 3.67
N ALA A 118 -4.67 11.63 4.02
CA ALA A 118 -4.70 10.38 4.77
C ALA A 118 -4.05 9.21 4.00
N LEU A 119 -4.28 9.10 2.69
CA LEU A 119 -3.63 8.09 1.85
C LEU A 119 -2.13 8.36 1.70
N ALA A 120 -1.74 9.62 1.45
CA ALA A 120 -0.36 10.03 1.30
C ALA A 120 0.46 9.61 2.54
N GLU A 121 -0.04 9.95 3.72
CA GLU A 121 0.63 9.70 4.98
C GLU A 121 0.50 8.27 5.48
N LEU A 122 -0.68 7.64 5.44
CA LEU A 122 -0.87 6.32 6.03
C LEU A 122 -0.52 5.16 5.09
N LYS A 123 -0.66 5.34 3.77
CA LYS A 123 -0.62 4.22 2.82
C LYS A 123 0.38 4.39 1.68
N CYS A 124 0.96 5.58 1.51
CA CYS A 124 1.92 5.90 0.45
C CYS A 124 3.28 6.32 1.04
N LEU A 125 3.93 7.32 0.44
CA LEU A 125 5.31 7.73 0.72
C LEU A 125 5.36 9.12 1.36
N GLY A 126 4.35 9.51 2.14
CA GLY A 126 4.30 10.81 2.83
C GLY A 126 4.43 11.97 1.84
N GLU A 127 5.32 12.91 2.14
CA GLU A 127 5.67 14.09 1.32
C GLU A 127 6.11 13.76 -0.13
N LEU A 128 6.59 12.53 -0.38
CA LEU A 128 6.98 12.10 -1.72
C LEU A 128 5.80 11.62 -2.57
N THR A 129 4.65 11.37 -1.95
CA THR A 129 3.43 10.91 -2.64
C THR A 129 3.02 11.82 -3.79
N PRO A 130 2.92 13.16 -3.64
CA PRO A 130 2.58 14.06 -4.76
C PRO A 130 3.50 13.88 -5.97
N HIS A 131 4.81 13.79 -5.73
CA HIS A 131 5.82 13.58 -6.77
C HIS A 131 5.65 12.22 -7.46
N ALA A 132 5.18 11.20 -6.72
CA ALA A 132 5.03 9.86 -7.27
C ALA A 132 3.96 9.77 -8.37
N LEU A 133 3.00 10.69 -8.37
CA LEU A 133 1.86 10.73 -9.31
C LEU A 133 2.24 11.15 -10.72
N ASP A 134 3.42 11.75 -10.87
CA ASP A 134 3.87 12.24 -12.15
C ASP A 134 4.46 11.12 -13.01
N ASP A 135 3.71 10.75 -14.05
CA ASP A 135 4.13 9.73 -15.01
C ASP A 135 5.22 10.25 -15.98
N ARG A 136 5.51 11.57 -16.00
CA ARG A 136 6.62 12.17 -16.77
C ARG A 136 7.97 12.04 -16.08
N LEU A 137 7.97 11.62 -14.81
CA LEU A 137 9.19 11.29 -14.09
C LEU A 137 9.78 9.98 -14.60
N GLU A 138 10.94 10.06 -15.23
CA GLU A 138 11.68 8.90 -15.72
C GLU A 138 12.53 8.28 -14.62
N MET A 139 13.16 9.13 -13.82
CA MET A 139 14.06 8.70 -12.75
C MET A 139 14.05 9.71 -11.61
N ALA A 140 14.35 9.22 -10.42
CA ALA A 140 14.65 10.04 -9.26
C ALA A 140 15.98 9.57 -8.66
N SER A 141 16.71 10.49 -8.04
CA SER A 141 17.96 10.19 -7.36
C SER A 141 18.11 11.07 -6.12
N LEU A 142 18.88 10.58 -5.15
CA LEU A 142 19.32 11.38 -4.00
C LEU A 142 20.75 11.85 -4.27
N ALA A 143 20.95 13.16 -4.31
CA ALA A 143 22.26 13.78 -4.48
C ALA A 143 22.51 14.72 -3.30
N ASP A 144 23.59 14.47 -2.55
CA ASP A 144 23.92 15.22 -1.33
C ASP A 144 22.76 15.30 -0.32
N GLY A 145 21.92 14.26 -0.27
CA GLY A 145 20.73 14.20 0.58
C GLY A 145 19.47 14.81 -0.04
N GLU A 146 19.57 15.60 -1.10
CA GLU A 146 18.41 16.21 -1.77
C GLU A 146 17.81 15.27 -2.83
N LEU A 147 16.49 15.24 -2.91
CA LEU A 147 15.77 14.58 -3.98
C LEU A 147 15.82 15.39 -5.28
N LEU A 148 16.45 14.80 -6.31
CA LEU A 148 16.45 15.28 -7.68
C LEU A 148 15.57 14.40 -8.56
N VAL A 149 14.81 15.05 -9.44
CA VAL A 149 13.91 14.38 -10.38
C VAL A 149 14.33 14.61 -11.82
N HIS A 150 14.27 13.55 -12.62
CA HIS A 150 14.54 13.57 -14.05
C HIS A 150 13.22 13.44 -14.81
N LEU A 151 12.79 14.52 -15.44
CA LEU A 151 11.62 14.58 -16.29
C LEU A 151 12.04 14.36 -17.75
N THR A 152 11.12 13.86 -18.57
CA THR A 152 11.37 13.60 -20.01
C THR A 152 11.94 14.80 -20.77
N ASP A 153 11.42 16.01 -20.49
CA ASP A 153 11.73 17.21 -21.29
C ASP A 153 12.73 18.17 -20.62
N TYR A 154 13.25 17.82 -19.43
CA TYR A 154 14.06 18.73 -18.62
C TYR A 154 15.36 18.09 -18.13
N ALA A 155 16.38 18.94 -17.95
CA ALA A 155 17.54 18.57 -17.14
C ALA A 155 17.10 18.27 -15.69
N PRO A 156 17.94 17.59 -14.88
CA PRO A 156 17.57 17.22 -13.51
C PRO A 156 17.06 18.44 -12.74
N ALA A 157 15.88 18.29 -12.13
CA ALA A 157 15.21 19.36 -11.41
C ALA A 157 15.27 19.09 -9.89
N ALA A 158 15.62 20.13 -9.14
CA ALA A 158 15.64 20.13 -7.69
C ALA A 158 14.21 20.15 -7.15
N THR A 159 13.93 19.37 -6.11
CA THR A 159 12.62 19.40 -5.42
C THR A 159 12.65 20.24 -4.14
N GLY A 160 13.84 20.54 -3.61
CA GLY A 160 14.00 21.18 -2.30
C GLY A 160 13.70 20.25 -1.11
N ILE A 161 13.49 18.95 -1.35
CA ILE A 161 13.25 17.95 -0.31
C ILE A 161 14.59 17.33 0.10
N GLU A 162 15.00 17.61 1.32
CA GLU A 162 16.24 17.10 1.93
C GLU A 162 15.95 15.87 2.80
N GLU A 163 16.80 14.85 2.67
CA GLU A 163 16.78 13.60 3.45
C GLU A 163 15.38 12.96 3.61
N PRO A 164 14.62 12.76 2.52
CA PRO A 164 13.25 12.28 2.64
C PRO A 164 13.18 10.87 3.23
N GLU A 165 12.27 10.64 4.18
CA GLU A 165 12.12 9.37 4.91
C GLU A 165 12.03 8.14 3.98
N PHE A 166 11.36 8.29 2.83
CA PHE A 166 11.15 7.23 1.86
C PHE A 166 11.94 7.40 0.56
N GLY A 167 13.02 8.18 0.57
CA GLY A 167 13.82 8.49 -0.62
C GLY A 167 14.28 7.23 -1.38
N ASP A 168 14.78 6.22 -0.68
CA ASP A 168 15.22 4.95 -1.30
C ASP A 168 14.08 4.24 -2.04
N ARG A 169 12.88 4.22 -1.45
CA ARG A 169 11.69 3.59 -2.06
C ARG A 169 11.16 4.43 -3.22
N PHE A 170 11.27 5.74 -3.14
CA PHE A 170 10.87 6.63 -4.23
C PHE A 170 11.79 6.47 -5.44
N CYS A 171 13.10 6.36 -5.22
CA CYS A 171 14.10 6.11 -6.25
C CYS A 171 14.12 4.67 -6.76
N ALA A 172 13.38 3.75 -6.11
CA ALA A 172 13.34 2.35 -6.47
C ALA A 172 12.61 2.11 -7.81
N GLU A 173 13.21 1.24 -8.63
CA GLU A 173 12.66 0.78 -9.90
C GLU A 173 11.96 -0.57 -9.71
N ARG A 174 10.68 -0.66 -10.03
CA ARG A 174 9.97 -1.94 -10.05
C ARG A 174 10.46 -2.79 -11.22
N ILE A 175 11.00 -3.98 -10.94
CA ILE A 175 11.41 -4.96 -11.96
C ILE A 175 10.18 -5.72 -12.44
N GLU A 176 9.42 -6.28 -11.50
CA GLU A 176 8.22 -7.06 -11.80
C GLU A 176 7.24 -7.12 -10.63
N ARG A 177 6.01 -7.54 -10.93
CA ARG A 177 4.93 -7.79 -9.97
C ARG A 177 4.12 -8.99 -10.41
N TYR A 178 3.85 -9.90 -9.49
CA TYR A 178 3.00 -11.09 -9.70
C TYR A 178 2.30 -11.46 -8.39
N THR A 179 1.52 -12.55 -8.39
CA THR A 179 0.86 -13.06 -7.18
C THR A 179 1.30 -14.47 -6.87
N VAL A 180 1.30 -14.80 -5.58
CA VAL A 180 1.54 -16.15 -5.08
C VAL A 180 0.27 -16.63 -4.37
N PRO A 181 -0.33 -17.75 -4.81
CA PRO A 181 -1.55 -18.25 -4.21
C PRO A 181 -1.29 -18.89 -2.83
N PHE A 182 -2.14 -18.59 -1.87
CA PHE A 182 -2.16 -19.28 -0.57
C PHE A 182 -3.59 -19.36 -0.04
N ALA A 183 -4.09 -20.57 0.21
CA ALA A 183 -5.41 -20.79 0.81
C ALA A 183 -6.57 -20.03 0.10
N GLY A 184 -6.48 -19.81 -1.21
CA GLY A 184 -7.47 -19.04 -1.98
C GLY A 184 -7.30 -17.51 -1.94
N TYR A 185 -6.24 -17.01 -1.30
CA TYR A 185 -5.75 -15.64 -1.43
C TYR A 185 -4.68 -15.57 -2.51
N GLU A 186 -4.68 -14.50 -3.29
CA GLU A 186 -3.61 -14.15 -4.23
C GLU A 186 -2.74 -13.09 -3.57
N ILE A 187 -1.54 -13.44 -3.11
CA ILE A 187 -0.69 -12.49 -2.37
C ILE A 187 0.26 -11.78 -3.32
N PRO A 188 0.17 -10.45 -3.47
CA PRO A 188 1.05 -9.74 -4.38
C PRO A 188 2.50 -9.78 -3.92
N VAL A 189 3.39 -10.04 -4.88
CA VAL A 189 4.83 -9.97 -4.73
C VAL A 189 5.37 -8.93 -5.69
N VAL A 190 6.32 -8.12 -5.21
CA VAL A 190 7.02 -7.12 -6.01
C VAL A 190 8.51 -7.34 -5.87
N ARG A 191 9.20 -7.46 -7.01
CA ARG A 191 10.66 -7.38 -7.08
C ARG A 191 11.06 -6.03 -7.61
N TYR A 192 12.02 -5.40 -6.94
CA TYR A 192 12.42 -4.03 -7.23
C TYR A 192 13.92 -3.85 -7.03
N ARG A 193 14.45 -2.82 -7.67
CA ARG A 193 15.85 -2.41 -7.58
C ARG A 193 15.92 -1.08 -6.84
N GLU A 194 16.72 -1.02 -5.79
CA GLU A 194 17.10 0.26 -5.18
C GLU A 194 18.42 0.73 -5.79
N ARG A 195 18.52 2.02 -6.11
CA ARG A 195 19.72 2.65 -6.69
C ARG A 195 20.49 3.50 -5.69
N SER A 196 20.25 3.33 -4.39
CA SER A 196 20.92 4.11 -3.36
C SER A 196 22.38 3.68 -3.20
N LEU A 197 23.28 4.66 -3.32
CA LEU A 197 24.71 4.45 -3.09
C LEU A 197 24.96 4.45 -1.57
N GLY A 198 25.50 3.35 -1.05
CA GLY A 198 26.05 3.29 0.32
C GLY A 198 25.13 2.75 1.43
N GLY A 199 23.90 2.33 1.12
CA GLY A 199 22.97 1.75 2.10
C GLY A 199 23.05 0.22 2.18
N ASP A 200 22.32 -0.45 1.29
CA ASP A 200 22.17 -1.90 1.27
C ASP A 200 23.12 -2.53 0.23
N PRO A 201 23.94 -3.56 0.55
CA PRO A 201 24.77 -4.22 -0.46
C PRO A 201 23.95 -4.94 -1.55
N PHE A 202 22.64 -5.13 -1.34
CA PHE A 202 21.75 -5.76 -2.30
C PHE A 202 21.06 -4.73 -3.19
N GLU A 203 21.41 -4.74 -4.47
CA GLU A 203 20.76 -3.92 -5.50
C GLU A 203 19.29 -4.31 -5.72
N ARG A 204 18.98 -5.61 -5.69
CA ARG A 204 17.64 -6.16 -5.93
C ARG A 204 17.00 -6.66 -4.64
N LYS A 205 15.70 -6.41 -4.49
CA LYS A 205 14.92 -6.74 -3.31
C LYS A 205 13.62 -7.42 -3.70
N TYR A 206 13.14 -8.26 -2.81
CA TYR A 206 11.89 -8.99 -2.93
C TYR A 206 10.91 -8.50 -1.86
N ALA A 207 9.64 -8.26 -2.19
CA ALA A 207 8.67 -7.85 -1.19
C ALA A 207 7.35 -8.59 -1.33
N VAL A 208 6.89 -9.15 -0.21
CA VAL A 208 5.53 -9.69 -0.06
C VAL A 208 4.63 -8.59 0.46
N LEU A 209 3.53 -8.35 -0.23
CA LEU A 209 2.53 -7.33 0.10
C LEU A 209 1.29 -7.99 0.72
N GLU A 210 1.41 -8.42 1.97
CA GLU A 210 0.30 -9.03 2.70
C GLU A 210 -0.82 -8.00 3.00
N PRO A 211 -2.06 -8.46 3.27
CA PRO A 211 -3.21 -7.57 3.52
C PRO A 211 -3.05 -6.71 4.77
N GLY A 212 -3.15 -5.38 4.66
CA GLY A 212 -2.86 -4.47 5.78
C GLY A 212 -3.88 -4.56 6.91
N LEU A 213 -3.46 -4.39 8.16
CA LEU A 213 -4.30 -4.53 9.35
C LEU A 213 -4.81 -3.18 9.86
N LEU A 214 -5.99 -3.18 10.50
CA LEU A 214 -6.52 -2.05 11.25
C LEU A 214 -6.01 -2.07 12.71
N PRO A 215 -6.07 -0.92 13.42
CA PRO A 215 -5.78 -0.87 14.84
C PRO A 215 -6.51 -1.96 15.64
N GLY A 216 -5.75 -2.73 16.42
CA GLY A 216 -6.25 -3.82 17.27
C GLY A 216 -6.56 -5.13 16.56
N ASP A 217 -6.31 -5.26 15.26
CA ASP A 217 -6.49 -6.51 14.50
C ASP A 217 -5.51 -7.60 14.91
N GLU A 218 -4.26 -7.26 15.19
CA GLU A 218 -3.24 -8.23 15.64
C GLU A 218 -3.72 -8.98 16.89
N ARG A 219 -4.28 -8.26 17.87
CA ARG A 219 -4.89 -8.87 19.06
C ARG A 219 -6.05 -9.81 18.70
N LEU A 220 -6.89 -9.44 17.72
CA LEU A 220 -7.98 -10.32 17.27
C LEU A 220 -7.44 -11.61 16.63
N ILE A 221 -6.36 -11.50 15.86
CA ILE A 221 -5.66 -12.63 15.24
C ILE A 221 -5.10 -13.54 16.33
N GLU A 222 -4.31 -13.02 17.27
CA GLU A 222 -3.72 -13.81 18.36
C GLU A 222 -4.79 -14.54 19.20
N GLU A 223 -5.78 -13.80 19.70
CA GLU A 223 -6.86 -14.40 20.49
C GLU A 223 -7.67 -15.44 19.68
N CYS A 224 -7.73 -15.32 18.34
CA CYS A 224 -8.38 -16.30 17.48
C CYS A 224 -7.49 -17.55 17.32
N LYS A 225 -6.18 -17.37 17.07
CA LYS A 225 -5.21 -18.47 16.95
C LYS A 225 -5.19 -19.32 18.20
N GLU A 226 -5.08 -18.69 19.37
CA GLU A 226 -5.15 -19.37 20.67
C GLU A 226 -6.43 -20.19 20.79
N ARG A 227 -7.58 -19.61 20.45
CA ARG A 227 -8.87 -20.29 20.61
C ARG A 227 -9.08 -21.45 19.63
N VAL A 228 -8.57 -21.31 18.41
CA VAL A 228 -8.55 -22.39 17.41
C VAL A 228 -7.68 -23.54 17.91
N TRP A 229 -6.52 -23.21 18.49
CA TRP A 229 -5.57 -24.16 19.06
C TRP A 229 -6.11 -24.90 20.29
N GLU A 230 -6.67 -24.19 21.27
CA GLU A 230 -7.18 -24.72 22.55
C GLU A 230 -8.25 -25.78 22.38
N VAL A 231 -9.23 -25.50 21.52
CA VAL A 231 -10.33 -26.44 21.28
C VAL A 231 -9.90 -27.54 20.30
N GLY A 232 -8.61 -27.53 19.96
CA GLY A 232 -7.91 -28.63 19.35
C GLY A 232 -8.09 -28.68 17.85
N ILE A 233 -6.94 -28.66 17.18
CA ILE A 233 -6.65 -29.57 16.06
C ILE A 233 -6.43 -30.99 16.64
N ARG A 234 -7.08 -31.35 17.76
CA ARG A 234 -6.90 -32.63 18.49
C ARG A 234 -7.63 -33.82 17.84
N GLY A 235 -8.26 -33.61 16.69
CA GLY A 235 -8.92 -34.66 15.90
C GLY A 235 -8.50 -34.69 14.43
N VAL A 236 -7.49 -33.90 14.06
CA VAL A 236 -6.91 -33.87 12.72
C VAL A 236 -5.60 -34.63 12.83
N GLU A 237 -5.62 -35.91 12.48
CA GLU A 237 -4.42 -36.74 12.45
C GLU A 237 -3.36 -36.09 11.54
N SER A 238 -2.07 -36.26 11.84
CA SER A 238 -0.97 -35.69 11.05
C SER A 238 -0.95 -36.11 9.57
N ALA A 239 -1.83 -37.04 9.17
CA ALA A 239 -2.01 -37.57 7.83
C ALA A 239 -3.13 -36.90 7.01
N THR A 240 -3.92 -35.97 7.57
CA THR A 240 -4.92 -35.22 6.77
C THR A 240 -4.23 -34.31 5.75
N ALA A 241 -4.81 -34.22 4.55
CA ALA A 241 -4.30 -33.34 3.51
C ALA A 241 -4.29 -31.88 3.99
N PHE A 242 -3.32 -31.10 3.49
CA PHE A 242 -3.21 -29.66 3.80
C PHE A 242 -4.55 -28.92 3.58
N GLU A 243 -5.25 -29.23 2.49
CA GLU A 243 -6.52 -28.61 2.13
C GLU A 243 -7.61 -28.85 3.19
N ASP A 244 -7.67 -30.06 3.76
CA ASP A 244 -8.64 -30.41 4.81
C ASP A 244 -8.36 -29.63 6.09
N ARG A 245 -7.09 -29.53 6.49
CA ARG A 245 -6.68 -28.74 7.67
C ARG A 245 -6.98 -27.26 7.46
N ALA A 246 -6.70 -26.72 6.27
CA ALA A 246 -6.96 -25.32 5.95
C ALA A 246 -8.45 -25.00 5.97
N ALA A 247 -9.30 -25.87 5.42
CA ALA A 247 -10.74 -25.71 5.44
C ALA A 247 -11.30 -25.71 6.87
N ILE A 248 -10.87 -26.65 7.72
CA ILE A 248 -11.30 -26.74 9.13
C ILE A 248 -10.89 -25.49 9.92
N VAL A 249 -9.63 -25.05 9.77
CA VAL A 249 -9.14 -23.84 10.46
C VAL A 249 -9.90 -22.61 9.98
N ARG A 250 -10.13 -22.47 8.67
CA ARG A 250 -10.91 -21.36 8.09
C ARG A 250 -12.29 -21.29 8.71
N GLU A 251 -13.08 -22.36 8.61
CA GLU A 251 -14.47 -22.39 9.06
C GLU A 251 -14.59 -22.04 10.55
N ARG A 252 -13.62 -22.49 11.35
CA ARG A 252 -13.59 -22.22 12.77
C ARG A 252 -13.20 -20.77 13.08
N ALA A 253 -12.15 -20.27 12.44
CA ALA A 253 -11.68 -18.90 12.61
C ALA A 253 -12.75 -17.90 12.17
N GLU A 254 -13.41 -18.17 11.04
CA GLU A 254 -14.49 -17.34 10.50
C GLU A 254 -15.63 -17.20 11.50
N ARG A 255 -16.07 -18.31 12.10
CA ARG A 255 -17.11 -18.29 13.15
C ARG A 255 -16.70 -17.49 14.38
N LEU A 256 -15.44 -17.58 14.81
CA LEU A 256 -14.95 -16.86 16.00
C LEU A 256 -14.83 -15.35 15.73
N LEU A 257 -14.20 -14.99 14.61
CA LEU A 257 -13.95 -13.60 14.23
C LEU A 257 -15.24 -12.87 13.87
N SER A 258 -16.13 -13.48 13.08
CA SER A 258 -17.44 -12.90 12.74
C SER A 258 -18.25 -12.54 13.99
N ARG A 259 -18.25 -13.44 14.99
CA ARG A 259 -18.94 -13.18 16.27
C ARG A 259 -18.33 -12.00 17.02
N ARG A 260 -17.00 -11.90 17.08
CA ARG A 260 -16.31 -10.80 17.76
C ARG A 260 -16.50 -9.46 17.07
N LEU A 261 -16.38 -9.42 15.74
CA LEU A 261 -16.59 -8.21 14.94
C LEU A 261 -18.03 -7.68 15.09
N THR A 262 -19.02 -8.59 15.10
CA THR A 262 -20.42 -8.22 15.35
C THR A 262 -20.64 -7.70 16.78
N ALA A 263 -20.04 -8.35 17.79
CA ALA A 263 -20.22 -7.99 19.19
C ALA A 263 -19.59 -6.63 19.56
N ARG A 264 -18.45 -6.29 18.96
CA ARG A 264 -17.78 -5.00 19.20
C ARG A 264 -18.39 -3.85 18.41
N ASN A 265 -19.22 -4.12 17.40
CA ASN A 265 -19.83 -3.08 16.60
C ASN A 265 -21.29 -3.42 16.23
N PRO A 266 -22.26 -3.19 17.14
CA PRO A 266 -23.67 -3.53 16.91
C PRO A 266 -24.30 -2.76 15.72
N ARG A 267 -23.66 -1.69 15.23
CA ARG A 267 -24.10 -0.92 14.05
C ARG A 267 -23.58 -1.50 12.72
N ALA A 268 -22.56 -2.36 12.73
CA ALA A 268 -22.08 -3.04 11.52
C ALA A 268 -23.10 -4.04 10.94
N TRP A 269 -24.13 -4.40 11.71
CA TRP A 269 -25.21 -5.28 11.26
C TRP A 269 -26.12 -4.64 10.20
N LEU A 270 -26.22 -3.30 10.15
CA LEU A 270 -27.14 -2.64 9.20
C LEU A 270 -26.65 -2.66 7.73
N ASP A 271 -25.38 -2.98 7.46
CA ASP A 271 -24.83 -2.96 6.09
C ASP A 271 -24.55 -4.36 5.50
N ALA A 272 -24.64 -5.43 6.29
CA ALA A 272 -24.40 -6.80 5.82
C ALA A 272 -25.47 -7.34 4.84
N THR A 273 -26.47 -6.53 4.47
CA THR A 273 -27.56 -6.93 3.57
C THR A 273 -27.40 -6.41 2.14
N ARG A 274 -26.42 -5.54 1.84
CA ARG A 274 -26.34 -4.90 0.50
C ARG A 274 -25.36 -5.54 -0.50
N TYR A 275 -24.46 -6.44 -0.08
CA TYR A 275 -23.42 -6.98 -0.97
C TYR A 275 -23.65 -8.41 -1.49
N ARG A 276 -24.79 -9.06 -1.19
CA ARG A 276 -25.13 -10.41 -1.70
C ARG A 276 -25.68 -10.46 -3.14
N LEU A 277 -25.56 -9.39 -3.93
CA LEU A 277 -26.19 -9.32 -5.26
C LEU A 277 -25.21 -9.14 -6.42
N ARG A 278 -23.97 -9.63 -6.30
CA ARG A 278 -22.98 -9.58 -7.40
C ARG A 278 -22.59 -10.92 -8.02
N ASP A 279 -23.08 -12.04 -7.48
CA ASP A 279 -22.86 -13.39 -8.03
C ASP A 279 -23.80 -13.75 -9.21
N LEU A 280 -24.75 -12.89 -9.58
CA LEU A 280 -25.74 -13.18 -10.64
C LEU A 280 -25.45 -12.51 -12.00
N LEU A 281 -24.38 -11.72 -12.13
CA LEU A 281 -24.04 -11.02 -13.39
C LEU A 281 -22.85 -11.63 -14.15
N ALA A 282 -22.19 -12.66 -13.60
CA ALA A 282 -21.11 -13.38 -14.26
C ALA A 282 -21.60 -14.32 -15.39
N GLU A 283 -22.91 -14.59 -15.49
CA GLU A 283 -23.48 -15.46 -16.54
C GLU A 283 -23.57 -14.81 -17.94
N HIS A 284 -23.24 -13.52 -18.12
CA HIS A 284 -23.44 -12.81 -19.39
C HIS A 284 -22.18 -12.40 -20.16
N GLY A 285 -21.02 -12.98 -19.86
CA GLY A 285 -19.93 -13.18 -20.84
C GLY A 285 -19.41 -11.95 -21.62
N LEU A 286 -19.38 -10.76 -21.01
CA LEU A 286 -18.90 -9.52 -21.64
C LEU A 286 -17.89 -8.78 -20.75
N ALA A 287 -16.67 -9.32 -20.62
CA ALA A 287 -15.43 -8.58 -20.34
C ALA A 287 -14.24 -9.55 -20.28
N VAL A 288 -13.06 -9.10 -20.72
CA VAL A 288 -11.78 -9.72 -20.35
C VAL A 288 -11.67 -9.66 -18.82
N PRO A 289 -11.36 -10.75 -18.11
CA PRO A 289 -11.53 -10.78 -16.66
C PRO A 289 -10.51 -9.82 -16.01
N PRO A 290 -10.93 -8.82 -15.22
CA PRO A 290 -10.03 -8.30 -14.21
C PRO A 290 -9.71 -9.47 -13.27
N VAL A 291 -8.43 -9.66 -12.97
CA VAL A 291 -7.93 -10.72 -12.09
C VAL A 291 -8.81 -10.81 -10.85
N ASP A 292 -9.40 -11.99 -10.64
CA ASP A 292 -10.44 -12.27 -9.65
C ASP A 292 -10.12 -11.65 -8.29
N HIS A 293 -10.86 -10.59 -7.95
CA HIS A 293 -10.95 -10.15 -6.57
C HIS A 293 -11.84 -11.13 -5.79
N ARG A 294 -11.26 -12.27 -5.36
CA ARG A 294 -11.69 -12.93 -4.12
C ARG A 294 -11.10 -12.24 -2.88
N TYR A 295 -10.63 -11.01 -3.02
CA TYR A 295 -10.46 -10.11 -1.90
C TYR A 295 -11.87 -9.65 -1.53
N ALA A 296 -12.42 -10.18 -0.45
CA ALA A 296 -13.48 -9.42 0.19
C ALA A 296 -12.81 -8.17 0.74
N ASP A 297 -13.37 -7.01 0.42
CA ASP A 297 -13.16 -5.72 1.08
C ASP A 297 -13.57 -5.73 2.58
N ASP A 298 -13.49 -6.90 3.19
CA ASP A 298 -13.97 -7.23 4.51
C ASP A 298 -12.76 -7.53 5.39
N ARG A 299 -12.65 -6.71 6.44
CA ARG A 299 -11.70 -6.87 7.54
C ARG A 299 -11.62 -8.33 8.02
N LEU A 300 -12.73 -9.07 7.98
CA LEU A 300 -12.75 -10.50 8.32
C LEU A 300 -11.78 -11.33 7.47
N GLU A 301 -11.75 -11.14 6.15
CA GLU A 301 -10.87 -11.91 5.25
C GLU A 301 -9.39 -11.61 5.51
N ASP A 302 -9.04 -10.37 5.82
CA ASP A 302 -7.67 -10.02 6.20
C ASP A 302 -7.24 -10.74 7.48
N LEU A 303 -8.12 -10.77 8.48
CA LEU A 303 -7.85 -11.49 9.74
C LEU A 303 -7.72 -13.00 9.49
N LEU A 304 -8.60 -13.56 8.64
CA LEU A 304 -8.56 -14.97 8.27
C LEU A 304 -7.26 -15.35 7.56
N TYR A 305 -6.75 -14.48 6.69
CA TYR A 305 -5.47 -14.68 6.03
C TYR A 305 -4.35 -14.95 7.05
N TYR A 306 -4.19 -14.11 8.09
CA TYR A 306 -3.13 -14.30 9.10
C TYR A 306 -3.35 -15.57 9.92
N VAL A 307 -4.58 -15.84 10.34
CA VAL A 307 -4.88 -17.06 11.11
C VAL A 307 -4.53 -18.31 10.30
N LEU A 308 -4.87 -18.33 9.00
CA LEU A 308 -4.52 -19.44 8.12
C LEU A 308 -3.01 -19.50 7.86
N ARG A 309 -2.37 -18.37 7.56
CA ARG A 309 -0.93 -18.27 7.31
C ARG A 309 -0.12 -18.84 8.48
N ASP A 310 -0.52 -18.52 9.70
CA ASP A 310 0.20 -18.92 10.89
C ASP A 310 -0.13 -20.34 11.36
N LEU A 311 -1.39 -20.80 11.23
CA LEU A 311 -1.80 -22.13 11.72
C LEU A 311 -1.72 -23.26 10.70
N THR A 312 -1.68 -22.94 9.41
CA THR A 312 -1.66 -23.93 8.31
C THR A 312 -0.49 -23.72 7.36
N GLY A 313 -0.04 -22.46 7.23
CA GLY A 313 1.17 -22.11 6.48
C GLY A 313 2.45 -22.31 7.29
N TYR A 314 3.44 -21.48 6.99
CA TYR A 314 4.77 -21.44 7.60
C TYR A 314 5.06 -20.02 8.12
N SER A 315 4.04 -19.35 8.66
CA SER A 315 4.12 -17.95 9.11
C SER A 315 4.75 -17.05 8.03
N GLN A 316 5.82 -16.32 8.36
CA GLN A 316 6.53 -15.43 7.43
C GLN A 316 7.13 -16.15 6.21
N LEU A 317 7.39 -17.46 6.28
CA LEU A 317 7.89 -18.23 5.13
C LEU A 317 6.78 -18.74 4.21
N THR A 318 5.50 -18.52 4.55
CA THR A 318 4.35 -19.08 3.82
C THR A 318 4.37 -18.73 2.34
N VAL A 319 4.64 -17.46 2.01
CA VAL A 319 4.66 -16.97 0.63
C VAL A 319 5.96 -17.35 -0.07
N PRO A 320 7.17 -17.09 0.49
CA PRO A 320 8.41 -17.54 -0.14
C PRO A 320 8.42 -19.05 -0.48
N ILE A 321 7.99 -19.93 0.43
CA ILE A 321 7.96 -21.38 0.19
C ILE A 321 7.04 -21.78 -0.96
N ARG A 322 5.97 -21.00 -1.19
CA ARG A 322 4.97 -21.28 -2.24
C ARG A 322 5.30 -20.62 -3.57
N ASP A 323 6.26 -19.71 -3.61
CA ASP A 323 6.61 -18.98 -4.80
C ASP A 323 7.46 -19.87 -5.74
N PRO A 324 6.92 -20.30 -6.90
CA PRO A 324 7.64 -21.20 -7.80
C PRO A 324 8.83 -20.52 -8.50
N SER A 325 8.90 -19.19 -8.45
CA SER A 325 10.02 -18.41 -9.02
C SER A 325 11.27 -18.44 -8.16
N LEU A 326 11.18 -18.94 -6.92
CA LEU A 326 12.30 -19.04 -5.99
C LEU A 326 12.98 -20.42 -6.06
N GLU A 327 14.27 -20.41 -5.79
CA GLU A 327 15.16 -21.59 -5.71
C GLU A 327 15.54 -21.88 -4.26
N ASP A 328 16.02 -20.88 -3.53
CA ASP A 328 16.42 -21.01 -2.12
C ASP A 328 15.80 -19.91 -1.23
N ILE A 329 15.65 -20.22 0.06
CA ILE A 329 15.15 -19.32 1.09
C ILE A 329 16.08 -19.41 2.30
N GLU A 330 16.62 -18.26 2.75
CA GLU A 330 17.52 -18.15 3.89
C GLU A 330 16.83 -17.38 5.04
N ALA A 331 16.55 -18.08 6.14
CA ALA A 331 16.07 -17.51 7.39
C ALA A 331 17.03 -17.90 8.52
N ASN A 332 17.99 -17.02 8.84
CA ASN A 332 19.12 -17.38 9.70
C ASN A 332 18.86 -17.16 11.19
N CYS A 333 18.29 -16.02 11.56
CA CYS A 333 18.01 -15.67 12.96
C CYS A 333 16.88 -14.65 13.10
N VAL A 334 16.36 -14.53 14.32
CA VAL A 334 15.39 -13.52 14.74
C VAL A 334 16.01 -12.12 14.58
N GLY A 335 15.21 -11.16 14.10
CA GLY A 335 15.62 -9.78 13.82
C GLY A 335 16.37 -9.60 12.49
N GLU A 336 16.72 -10.68 11.79
CA GLU A 336 17.35 -10.60 10.48
C GLU A 336 16.32 -10.76 9.35
N ARG A 337 16.43 -9.92 8.31
CA ARG A 337 15.59 -10.06 7.10
C ARG A 337 15.77 -11.44 6.50
N ILE A 338 14.66 -12.11 6.17
CA ILE A 338 14.68 -13.32 5.34
C ILE A 338 15.25 -12.93 3.97
N LYS A 339 16.05 -13.80 3.37
CA LYS A 339 16.52 -13.64 1.99
C LYS A 339 16.00 -14.76 1.13
N VAL A 340 15.83 -14.47 -0.15
CA VAL A 340 15.40 -15.43 -1.15
C VAL A 340 16.37 -15.41 -2.31
N VAL A 341 16.48 -16.53 -3.03
CA VAL A 341 17.24 -16.64 -4.26
C VAL A 341 16.24 -16.97 -5.37
N PRO A 342 15.92 -16.03 -6.27
CA PRO A 342 15.14 -16.33 -7.46
C PRO A 342 15.88 -17.32 -8.35
N ARG A 343 15.15 -18.16 -9.09
CA ARG A 343 15.74 -19.12 -10.04
C ARG A 343 16.64 -18.43 -11.03
N GLY A 344 17.92 -18.84 -11.08
CA GLY A 344 18.92 -18.22 -11.94
C GLY A 344 19.30 -16.78 -11.58
N GLY A 345 18.92 -16.34 -10.38
CA GLY A 345 19.22 -15.02 -9.83
C GLY A 345 20.29 -15.04 -8.74
N THR A 346 20.43 -13.91 -8.06
CA THR A 346 21.28 -13.78 -6.86
C THR A 346 20.39 -13.58 -5.64
N ARG A 347 20.98 -13.68 -4.44
CA ARG A 347 20.29 -13.43 -3.18
C ARG A 347 19.66 -12.03 -3.14
N GLU A 348 18.38 -11.96 -2.76
CA GLU A 348 17.58 -10.74 -2.62
C GLU A 348 16.99 -10.69 -1.19
N PRO A 349 17.21 -9.62 -0.40
CA PRO A 349 16.60 -9.49 0.91
C PRO A 349 15.11 -9.18 0.77
N THR A 350 14.34 -9.70 1.72
CA THR A 350 12.90 -9.50 1.78
C THR A 350 12.49 -8.40 2.77
N ASN A 351 11.22 -7.99 2.74
CA ASN A 351 10.61 -7.19 3.80
C ASN A 351 10.11 -8.03 4.99
N LEU A 352 10.40 -9.33 5.02
CA LEU A 352 9.95 -10.26 6.03
C LEU A 352 11.09 -10.55 7.00
N LEU A 353 10.74 -10.74 8.25
CA LEU A 353 11.64 -11.14 9.32
C LEU A 353 10.83 -11.84 10.42
N PHE A 354 11.53 -12.57 11.28
CA PHE A 354 10.95 -13.07 12.52
C PHE A 354 11.36 -12.13 13.65
N ASP A 355 10.38 -11.56 14.37
CA ASP A 355 10.62 -10.74 15.56
C ASP A 355 10.58 -11.55 16.86
N ASP A 356 10.12 -12.79 16.78
CA ASP A 356 9.85 -13.66 17.93
C ASP A 356 10.55 -15.02 17.77
N GLU A 357 11.20 -15.47 18.85
CA GLU A 357 11.96 -16.72 18.87
C GLU A 357 11.05 -17.94 18.83
N ASP A 358 9.90 -17.91 19.51
CA ASP A 358 8.94 -19.02 19.49
C ASP A 358 8.37 -19.22 18.09
N ALA A 359 8.01 -18.13 17.39
CA ALA A 359 7.57 -18.15 16.01
C ALA A 359 8.63 -18.76 15.07
N PHE A 360 9.91 -18.39 15.26
CA PHE A 360 11.01 -18.95 14.47
C PHE A 360 11.19 -20.46 14.73
N VAL A 361 11.27 -20.87 16.00
CA VAL A 361 11.44 -22.28 16.40
C VAL A 361 10.27 -23.14 15.94
N ASN A 362 9.04 -22.65 16.02
CA ASN A 362 7.85 -23.37 15.55
C ASN A 362 7.95 -23.68 14.04
N VAL A 363 8.36 -22.72 13.23
CA VAL A 363 8.53 -22.93 11.77
C VAL A 363 9.66 -23.92 11.48
N VAL A 364 10.81 -23.79 12.15
CA VAL A 364 11.92 -24.74 12.00
C VAL A 364 11.48 -26.16 12.37
N THR A 365 10.72 -26.31 13.45
CA THR A 365 10.19 -27.61 13.91
C THR A 365 9.16 -28.19 12.94
N GLN A 366 8.39 -27.34 12.25
CA GLN A 366 7.43 -27.78 11.24
C GLN A 366 8.10 -28.23 9.93
N LEU A 367 9.28 -27.71 9.62
CA LEU A 367 10.06 -28.04 8.42
C LEU A 367 10.96 -29.27 8.59
N ALA A 368 11.37 -29.57 9.82
CA ALA A 368 12.17 -30.74 10.18
C ALA A 368 11.33 -32.02 10.28
#